data_AF-A0A944BML7-F1
#
_entry.id   AF-A0A944BML7-F1
#
_cell.length_a   1.000
_cell.length_b   1.000
_cell.length_c   1.000
_cell.angle_alpha   90.00
_cell.angle_beta   90.00
_cell.angle_gamma   90.00
#
_symmetry.space_group_name_H-M   'P 1'
#
loop_
_entity.id
_entity.type
_entity.pdbx_description
1 polymer ?
#
loop_
_entity_poly.entity_id
_entity_poly.type
_entity_poly.pdbx_seq_one_letter_code
_entity_poly.pdbx_strand_id
1 'polypeptide(L)'
;MEERTDEQRKESQRLHQESQHQYDNQQNALCFVVIGSILVVIGVIFIFLANKRENNVMIGIQTNTMAFYVMVIGLGLGGILLLFGLMKFIVSSVKRKKIIHAINELK
;
A
#
# COMPACT_ATOMS: atom_id res chain seq x y z
N MET A 1 40.19 -24.33 6.05
CA MET A 1 39.24 -23.43 5.36
C MET A 1 38.24 -24.36 4.69
N GLU A 2 37.04 -24.50 5.27
CA GLU A 2 36.03 -25.42 4.75
C GLU A 2 35.61 -24.98 3.33
N GLU A 3 35.78 -25.88 2.37
CA GLU A 3 35.24 -25.76 1.03
C GLU A 3 33.71 -25.69 1.15
N ARG A 4 33.15 -24.48 1.14
CA ARG A 4 31.71 -24.31 0.86
C ARG A 4 31.47 -24.86 -0.54
N THR A 5 30.94 -26.08 -0.61
CA THR A 5 30.52 -26.77 -1.84
C THR A 5 29.72 -25.79 -2.69
N ASP A 6 29.95 -25.77 -4.01
CA ASP A 6 29.27 -24.86 -4.95
C ASP A 6 27.73 -24.90 -4.82
N GLU A 7 27.19 -26.00 -4.31
CA GLU A 7 25.78 -26.14 -3.94
C GLU A 7 25.34 -25.19 -2.81
N GLN A 8 26.12 -25.05 -1.73
CA GLN A 8 25.82 -24.10 -0.65
C GLN A 8 25.85 -22.65 -1.12
N ARG A 9 26.73 -22.34 -2.09
CA ARG A 9 26.79 -20.99 -2.70
C ARG A 9 25.54 -20.70 -3.53
N LYS A 10 25.10 -21.68 -4.33
CA LYS A 10 23.86 -21.56 -5.13
C LYS A 10 22.61 -21.45 -4.25
N GLU A 11 22.56 -22.21 -3.17
CA GLU A 11 21.43 -22.19 -2.24
C GLU A 11 21.35 -20.87 -1.48
N SER A 12 22.48 -20.35 -1.00
CA SER A 12 22.58 -19.03 -0.39
C SER A 12 22.17 -17.90 -1.35
N GLN A 13 22.57 -17.98 -2.62
CA GLN A 13 22.15 -17.01 -3.65
C GLN A 13 20.64 -17.07 -3.93
N ARG A 14 20.05 -18.27 -3.97
CA ARG A 14 18.60 -18.45 -4.13
C ARG A 14 17.83 -17.82 -2.96
N LEU A 15 18.25 -18.09 -1.73
CA LEU A 15 17.64 -17.53 -0.53
C LEU A 15 17.74 -15.99 -0.50
N HIS A 16 18.86 -15.42 -0.93
CA HIS A 16 19.00 -13.97 -1.04
C HIS A 16 18.14 -13.35 -2.14
N GLN A 17 18.02 -14.01 -3.31
CA GLN A 17 17.11 -13.57 -4.37
C GLN A 17 15.65 -13.61 -3.92
N GLU A 18 15.24 -14.68 -3.25
CA GLU A 18 13.86 -14.82 -2.78
C GLU A 18 13.55 -13.79 -1.69
N SER A 19 14.50 -13.52 -0.79
CA SER A 19 14.40 -12.44 0.19
C SER A 19 14.30 -11.06 -0.46
N GLN A 20 15.12 -10.75 -1.46
CA GLN A 20 15.03 -9.49 -2.21
C GLN A 20 13.68 -9.35 -2.90
N HIS A 21 13.20 -10.41 -3.55
CA HIS A 21 11.92 -10.38 -4.24
C HIS A 21 10.74 -10.10 -3.29
N GLN A 22 10.75 -10.70 -2.10
CA GLN A 22 9.72 -10.40 -1.08
C GLN A 22 9.84 -8.96 -0.55
N TYR A 23 11.06 -8.45 -0.40
CA TYR A 23 11.32 -7.07 0.02
C TYR A 23 10.81 -6.05 -1.01
N ASP A 24 11.06 -6.28 -2.29
CA ASP A 24 10.54 -5.44 -3.39
C ASP A 24 9.02 -5.47 -3.44
N ASN A 25 8.40 -6.63 -3.24
CA ASN A 25 6.94 -6.73 -3.16
C ASN A 25 6.36 -5.96 -1.97
N GLN A 26 7.06 -5.90 -0.84
CA GLN A 26 6.66 -5.08 0.32
C GLN A 26 6.81 -3.58 0.02
N GLN A 27 7.93 -3.16 -0.57
CA GLN A 27 8.11 -1.76 -0.96
C GLN A 27 7.05 -1.31 -1.97
N ASN A 28 6.76 -2.14 -2.98
CA ASN A 28 5.73 -1.82 -3.95
C ASN A 28 4.34 -1.72 -3.30
N ALA A 29 4.00 -2.62 -2.36
CA ALA A 29 2.77 -2.52 -1.59
C ALA A 29 2.69 -1.22 -0.76
N LEU A 30 3.79 -0.83 -0.11
CA LEU A 30 3.88 0.43 0.64
C LEU A 30 3.71 1.64 -0.27
N CYS A 31 4.29 1.64 -1.47
CA CYS A 31 4.08 2.70 -2.46
C CYS A 31 2.59 2.88 -2.80
N PHE A 32 1.86 1.78 -3.03
CA PHE A 32 0.41 1.85 -3.27
C PHE A 32 -0.36 2.42 -2.07
N VAL A 33 0.03 2.06 -0.85
CA VAL A 33 -0.57 2.61 0.38
C VAL A 33 -0.30 4.11 0.48
N VAL A 34 0.93 4.56 0.25
CA VAL A 34 1.31 5.98 0.33
C VAL A 34 0.57 6.80 -0.73
N ILE A 35 0.61 6.38 -2.00
CA ILE A 35 -0.08 7.07 -3.09
C ILE A 35 -1.59 7.12 -2.84
N GLY A 36 -2.19 5.98 -2.44
CA GLY A 36 -3.60 5.91 -2.09
C GLY A 36 -3.96 6.85 -0.93
N SER A 37 -3.13 6.92 0.11
CA SER A 37 -3.35 7.82 1.25
C SER A 37 -3.34 9.29 0.87
N ILE A 38 -2.39 9.70 0.01
CA ILE A 38 -2.31 11.09 -0.48
C ILE A 38 -3.57 11.42 -1.29
N LEU A 39 -4.00 10.53 -2.18
CA LEU A 39 -5.22 10.72 -2.98
C LEU A 39 -6.48 10.80 -2.12
N VAL A 40 -6.60 9.98 -1.07
CA VAL A 40 -7.72 10.06 -0.13
C VAL A 40 -7.69 11.37 0.65
N VAL A 41 -6.52 11.82 1.13
CA VAL A 41 -6.39 13.11 1.83
C VAL A 41 -6.81 14.27 0.93
N ILE A 42 -6.35 14.28 -0.33
CA ILE A 42 -6.79 15.27 -1.32
C ILE A 42 -8.31 15.18 -1.50
N GLY A 43 -8.86 13.99 -1.72
CA GLY A 43 -10.30 13.76 -1.84
C GLY A 43 -11.08 14.34 -0.66
N VAL A 44 -10.63 14.10 0.58
CA VAL A 44 -11.24 14.62 1.80
C VAL A 44 -11.18 16.15 1.88
N ILE A 45 -10.05 16.78 1.52
CA ILE A 45 -9.95 18.25 1.46
C ILE A 45 -10.97 18.80 0.47
N PHE A 46 -11.13 18.15 -0.68
CA PHE A 46 -12.08 18.57 -1.70
C PHE A 46 -13.55 18.35 -1.31
N ILE A 47 -13.88 17.46 -0.37
CA ILE A 47 -15.23 17.39 0.23
C ILE A 47 -15.59 18.74 0.86
N PHE A 48 -14.67 19.35 1.61
CA PHE A 48 -14.91 20.64 2.26
C PHE A 48 -15.06 21.78 1.26
N LEU A 49 -14.35 21.72 0.13
CA LEU A 49 -14.44 22.71 -0.95
C LEU A 49 -15.67 22.54 -1.86
N ALA A 50 -16.12 21.31 -2.08
CA ALA A 50 -17.30 21.00 -2.89
C ALA A 50 -18.62 21.25 -2.14
N ASN A 51 -18.56 21.46 -0.82
CA ASN A 51 -19.71 21.86 -0.02
C ASN A 51 -20.15 23.28 -0.37
N LYS A 52 -21.36 23.41 -0.92
CA LYS A 52 -21.97 24.71 -1.19
C LYS A 52 -22.45 25.31 0.13
N ARG A 53 -21.82 26.40 0.57
CA ARG A 53 -22.31 27.22 1.68
C ARG A 53 -23.10 28.39 1.12
N GLU A 54 -24.39 28.43 1.43
CA GLU A 54 -25.23 29.60 1.18
C GLU A 54 -25.77 30.05 2.54
N ASN A 55 -25.54 31.32 2.89
CA ASN A 55 -26.04 31.93 4.12
C ASN A 55 -25.73 31.15 5.42
N ASN A 56 -24.51 30.60 5.53
CA ASN A 56 -24.03 29.83 6.69
C ASN A 56 -24.77 28.48 6.95
N VAL A 57 -25.64 28.05 6.03
CA VAL A 57 -26.33 26.75 6.09
C VAL A 57 -25.73 25.81 5.03
N MET A 58 -25.50 24.55 5.41
CA MET A 58 -25.02 23.51 4.49
C MET A 58 -26.21 23.05 3.63
N ILE A 59 -26.28 23.52 2.37
CA ILE A 59 -27.42 23.23 1.47
C ILE A 59 -27.19 21.95 0.64
N GLY A 60 -25.94 21.56 0.43
CA GLY A 60 -25.59 20.30 -0.25
C GLY A 60 -24.24 20.34 -0.97
N ILE A 61 -23.94 19.26 -1.70
CA ILE A 61 -22.72 19.14 -2.51
C ILE A 61 -23.01 19.65 -3.92
N GLN A 62 -22.20 20.58 -4.42
CA GLN A 62 -22.39 21.15 -5.76
C GLN A 62 -21.74 20.24 -6.82
N THR A 63 -22.56 19.41 -7.46
CA THR A 63 -22.12 18.34 -8.39
C THR A 63 -21.56 18.85 -9.71
N ASN A 64 -21.84 20.10 -10.09
CA ASN A 64 -21.37 20.69 -11.36
C ASN A 64 -20.06 21.49 -11.21
N THR A 65 -19.25 21.16 -10.21
CA THR A 65 -17.96 21.82 -9.95
C THR A 65 -16.81 20.87 -10.22
N MET A 66 -15.70 21.38 -10.73
CA MET A 66 -14.46 20.60 -10.87
C MET A 66 -14.03 19.98 -9.53
N ALA A 67 -14.29 20.68 -8.43
CA ALA A 67 -14.01 20.19 -7.08
C ALA A 67 -14.75 18.89 -6.75
N PHE A 68 -16.00 18.74 -7.17
CA PHE A 68 -16.77 17.50 -7.00
C PHE A 68 -16.16 16.33 -7.76
N TYR A 69 -15.75 16.54 -9.02
CA TYR A 69 -15.11 15.48 -9.81
C TYR A 69 -13.75 15.05 -9.21
N VAL A 70 -12.94 16.01 -8.78
CA VAL A 70 -11.65 15.74 -8.10
C VAL A 70 -11.87 14.99 -6.78
N MET A 71 -12.90 15.36 -6.01
CA MET A 71 -13.30 14.65 -4.79
C MET A 71 -13.65 13.18 -5.09
N VAL A 72 -14.54 12.93 -6.05
CA VAL A 72 -14.99 11.57 -6.40
C VAL A 72 -13.83 10.71 -6.90
N ILE A 73 -12.98 11.24 -7.78
CA ILE A 73 -11.83 10.52 -8.31
C ILE A 73 -10.80 10.27 -7.20
N GLY A 74 -10.50 11.28 -6.38
CA GLY A 74 -9.54 11.18 -5.28
C GLY A 74 -9.97 10.16 -4.22
N LEU A 75 -11.22 10.19 -3.79
CA LEU A 75 -11.77 9.23 -2.82
C LEU A 75 -11.94 7.84 -3.43
N GLY A 76 -12.43 7.76 -4.67
CA GLY A 76 -12.66 6.50 -5.37
C GLY A 76 -11.35 5.77 -5.68
N LEU A 77 -10.50 6.37 -6.50
CA LEU A 77 -9.21 5.76 -6.87
C LEU A 77 -8.29 5.64 -5.66
N GLY A 78 -8.22 6.68 -4.81
CA GLY A 78 -7.42 6.64 -3.60
C GLY A 78 -7.84 5.51 -2.67
N GLY A 79 -9.15 5.34 -2.45
CA GLY A 79 -9.69 4.26 -1.61
C GLY A 79 -9.39 2.86 -2.17
N ILE A 80 -9.55 2.66 -3.48
CA ILE A 80 -9.24 1.36 -4.13
C ILE A 80 -7.75 1.05 -4.02
N LEU A 81 -6.87 2.03 -4.30
CA LEU A 81 -5.42 1.87 -4.20
C LEU A 81 -4.98 1.57 -2.76
N LEU A 82 -5.58 2.25 -1.77
CA LEU A 82 -5.30 2.02 -0.36
C LEU A 82 -5.70 0.61 0.07
N LEU A 83 -6.90 0.16 -0.28
CA LEU A 83 -7.38 -1.18 0.05
C LEU A 83 -6.52 -2.27 -0.60
N PHE A 84 -6.17 -2.08 -1.88
CA PHE A 84 -5.29 -3.01 -2.59
C PHE A 84 -3.88 -3.06 -1.97
N GLY A 85 -3.29 -1.89 -1.69
CA GLY A 85 -1.98 -1.77 -1.05
C GLY A 85 -1.96 -2.41 0.35
N LEU A 86 -2.97 -2.16 1.17
CA LEU A 86 -3.14 -2.75 2.50
C LEU A 86 -3.28 -4.26 2.44
N MET A 87 -4.14 -4.79 1.56
CA MET A 87 -4.27 -6.25 1.39
C MET A 87 -2.94 -6.88 1.01
N LYS A 88 -2.23 -6.32 0.03
CA LYS A 88 -0.93 -6.84 -0.42
C LYS A 88 0.13 -6.76 0.69
N PHE A 89 0.13 -5.68 1.46
CA PHE A 89 1.04 -5.48 2.59
C PHE A 89 0.77 -6.48 3.72
N ILE A 90 -0.49 -6.70 4.10
CA ILE A 90 -0.89 -7.67 5.13
C ILE A 90 -0.51 -9.08 4.70
N VAL A 91 -0.85 -9.49 3.47
CA VAL A 91 -0.51 -10.83 2.95
C VAL A 91 1.00 -11.06 2.97
N SER A 92 1.79 -10.09 2.48
CA SER A 92 3.25 -10.20 2.52
C SER A 92 3.80 -10.24 3.94
N SER A 93 3.26 -9.42 4.86
CA SER A 93 3.68 -9.40 6.26
C SER A 93 3.38 -10.71 6.98
N VAL A 94 2.21 -11.32 6.75
CA VAL A 94 1.83 -12.61 7.32
C VAL A 94 2.72 -13.73 6.77
N LYS A 95 3.00 -13.75 5.46
CA LYS A 95 3.94 -14.72 4.86
C LYS A 95 5.34 -14.59 5.48
N ARG A 96 5.84 -13.36 5.63
CA ARG A 96 7.14 -13.10 6.25
C ARG A 96 7.20 -13.56 7.71
N LYS A 97 6.13 -13.34 8.50
CA LYS A 97 6.02 -13.84 9.88
C LYS A 97 6.05 -15.37 9.94
N LYS A 98 5.33 -16.07 9.05
CA LYS A 98 5.36 -17.55 8.98
C LYS A 98 6.76 -18.08 8.69
N ILE A 99 7.47 -17.47 7.75
CA ILE A 99 8.85 -17.87 7.41
C ILE A 99 9.80 -17.64 8.60
N ILE A 100 9.70 -16.49 9.29
CA ILE A 100 10.52 -16.21 10.48
C ILE A 100 10.23 -17.18 11.63
N HIS A 101 8.96 -17.55 11.82
CA HIS A 101 8.58 -18.51 12.86
C HIS A 101 9.14 -19.91 12.58
N ALA A 102 9.05 -20.37 11.33
CA ALA A 102 9.64 -21.65 10.92
C ALA A 102 11.18 -21.67 11.10
N ILE A 103 11.86 -20.54 10.85
CA ILE A 103 13.30 -20.41 11.10
C ILE A 103 13.64 -20.49 12.60
N ASN A 104 12.78 -19.94 13.47
CA ASN A 104 12.99 -19.99 14.92
C ASN A 104 12.67 -21.36 15.54
N GLU A 105 11.72 -22.12 14.99
CA GLU A 105 11.45 -23.50 15.46
C GLU A 105 12.57 -24.49 15.07
N LEU A 106 13.37 -24.17 14.05
CA LEU A 106 14.53 -24.96 13.63
C LEU A 106 15.80 -24.70 14.45
N LYS A 107 15.74 -23.79 15.43
CA LYS A 107 16.88 -23.37 16.25
C LYS A 107 16.74 -23.83 17.69
#